data_AF-M1ECK7-F1
#
_entry.id   AF-M1ECK7-F1
#
_cell.length_a   1.000
_cell.length_b   1.000
_cell.length_c   1.000
_cell.angle_alpha   90.00
_cell.angle_beta   90.00
_cell.angle_gamma   90.00
#
_symmetry.space_group_name_H-M   'P 1'
#
loop_
_entity.id
_entity.type
_entity.pdbx_description
1 polymer ?
#
loop_
_entity_poly.entity_id
_entity_poly.type
_entity_poly.pdbx_seq_one_letter_code
_entity_poly.pdbx_strand_id
1 'polypeptide(L)' 'LTSALKDSRFPPMTRDELPRLFCSVSLLTNFEDVCNYLDWEVGVHGIRIEFINEKGSKRTATYLPEVAKEQGWDHI' A
#
# COMPACT_ATOMS: atom_id res chain seq x y z
N LEU A 1 2.90 -6.31 -14.13
CA LEU A 1 3.36 -5.35 -15.16
C LEU A 1 3.20 -3.89 -14.70
N THR A 2 2.04 -3.49 -14.15
CA THR A 2 1.80 -2.12 -13.68
C THR A 2 2.87 -1.63 -12.71
N SER A 3 3.23 -2.39 -11.68
CA SER A 3 4.26 -1.98 -10.71
C SER A 3 5.66 -1.84 -11.31
N ALA A 4 5.98 -2.60 -12.36
CA ALA A 4 7.30 -2.57 -13.00
C ALA A 4 7.43 -1.48 -14.07
N LEU A 5 6.34 -1.13 -14.76
CA LEU A 5 6.38 -0.27 -15.95
C LEU A 5 5.54 1.01 -15.86
N LYS A 6 4.61 1.10 -14.90
CA LYS A 6 3.61 2.18 -14.80
C LYS A 6 3.57 2.84 -13.43
N ASP A 7 4.50 2.50 -12.54
CA ASP A 7 4.64 3.18 -11.26
C ASP A 7 5.38 4.50 -11.49
N SER A 8 4.68 5.64 -11.38
CA SER A 8 5.26 6.95 -11.69
C SER A 8 6.34 7.41 -10.71
N ARG A 9 6.52 6.70 -9.59
CA ARG A 9 7.54 7.04 -8.59
C ARG A 9 8.94 6.60 -9.02
N PHE A 10 9.04 5.66 -9.95
CA PHE A 10 10.29 5.09 -10.44
C PHE A 10 10.31 5.12 -11.97
N PRO A 11 11.50 5.19 -12.60
CA PRO A 11 11.59 4.93 -14.04
C PRO A 11 11.15 3.48 -14.35
N PRO A 12 10.59 3.21 -15.54
CA PRO A 12 10.25 1.84 -15.94
C PRO A 12 11.45 0.90 -15.86
N MET A 13 11.22 -0.31 -15.34
CA MET A 13 12.25 -1.34 -15.17
C MET A 13 12.91 -1.75 -16.49
N THR A 14 14.23 -1.88 -16.49
CA THR A 14 15.04 -2.37 -17.63
C THR A 14 15.28 -3.87 -17.57
N ARG A 15 15.64 -4.51 -18.69
CA ARG A 15 15.90 -5.96 -18.74
C ARG A 15 17.11 -6.38 -17.91
N ASP A 16 18.12 -5.53 -17.81
CA ASP A 16 19.36 -5.81 -17.06
C ASP A 16 19.17 -5.73 -15.53
N GLU A 17 18.08 -5.14 -15.07
CA GLU A 17 17.70 -5.13 -13.65
C GLU A 17 17.02 -6.44 -13.23
N LEU A 18 16.39 -7.16 -14.16
CA LEU A 18 15.57 -8.33 -13.85
C LEU A 18 16.30 -9.41 -13.03
N PRO A 19 17.57 -9.78 -13.31
CA PRO A 19 18.27 -10.80 -12.52
C PRO A 19 18.60 -10.36 -11.09
N ARG A 20 18.54 -9.06 -10.79
CA ARG A 20 18.88 -8.48 -9.48
C ARG A 20 17.64 -8.14 -8.64
N LEU A 21 16.45 -8.37 -9.18
CA LEU A 21 15.18 -8.01 -8.53
C LEU A 21 14.51 -9.21 -7.90
N PHE A 22 13.90 -8.98 -6.75
CA PHE A 22 12.99 -9.92 -6.10
C PHE A 22 11.55 -9.49 -6.35
N CYS A 23 10.70 -10.45 -6.65
CA CYS A 23 9.27 -10.23 -6.81
C CYS A 23 8.54 -10.69 -5.54
N SER A 24 7.69 -9.84 -4.99
CA SER A 24 6.79 -10.19 -3.89
C SER A 24 5.35 -9.91 -4.33
N VAL A 25 4.41 -10.71 -3.83
CA VAL A 25 2.98 -10.57 -4.07
C VAL A 25 2.27 -10.56 -2.73
N SER A 26 1.62 -9.43 -2.42
CA SER A 26 0.80 -9.30 -1.22
C SER A 26 -0.68 -9.46 -1.60
N LEU A 27 -1.33 -10.48 -1.04
CA LEU A 27 -2.77 -10.70 -1.22
C LEU A 27 -3.51 -10.03 -0.06
N LEU A 28 -4.37 -9.06 -0.40
CA LEU A 28 -5.24 -8.41 0.57
C LEU A 28 -6.56 -9.16 0.64
N THR A 29 -6.86 -9.73 1.80
CA THR A 29 -8.07 -10.52 2.08
C THR A 29 -8.73 -10.02 3.35
N ASN A 30 -10.01 -10.38 3.57
CA ASN A 30 -10.76 -10.06 4.79
C ASN A 30 -10.86 -8.55 5.05
N PHE A 31 -11.27 -7.78 4.04
CA PHE A 31 -11.58 -6.37 4.26
C PHE A 31 -12.75 -6.24 5.23
N GLU A 32 -12.53 -5.50 6.31
CA GLU A 32 -13.55 -5.16 7.29
C GLU A 32 -13.60 -3.65 7.50
N ASP A 33 -14.79 -3.13 7.79
CA ASP A 33 -14.94 -1.75 8.22
C ASP A 33 -14.57 -1.67 9.70
N VAL A 34 -13.76 -0.68 10.04
CA VAL A 34 -13.26 -0.46 11.39
C VAL A 34 -14.22 0.39 12.22
N CYS A 35 -14.32 0.13 13.52
CA CYS A 35 -15.20 0.91 14.41
C CYS A 35 -14.63 2.31 14.70
N ASN A 36 -13.30 2.45 14.70
CA ASN A 36 -12.61 3.73 14.88
C ASN A 36 -11.24 3.72 14.15
N TYR A 37 -10.60 4.87 14.00
CA TYR A 37 -9.35 4.98 13.25
C TYR A 37 -8.12 4.30 13.92
N LEU A 38 -8.25 3.91 15.19
CA LEU A 38 -7.24 3.19 15.97
C LEU A 38 -7.48 1.68 16.01
N ASP A 39 -8.57 1.21 15.42
CA ASP A 39 -9.02 -0.19 15.43
C ASP A 39 -8.26 -1.02 14.39
N TRP A 40 -6.93 -1.04 14.52
CA TRP A 40 -6.02 -1.84 13.70
C TRP A 40 -4.76 -2.19 14.49
N GLU A 41 -4.14 -3.34 14.21
CA GLU A 41 -2.92 -3.79 14.89
C GLU A 41 -1.69 -3.62 13.98
N VAL A 42 -0.68 -2.91 14.49
CA VAL A 42 0.56 -2.62 13.75
C VAL A 42 1.29 -3.91 13.41
N GLY A 43 1.63 -4.09 12.13
CA GLY A 43 2.32 -5.28 11.64
C GLY A 43 1.39 -6.48 11.35
N VAL A 44 0.10 -6.37 11.65
CA VAL A 44 -0.90 -7.40 11.38
C VAL A 44 -1.92 -6.90 10.34
N HIS A 45 -2.49 -5.71 10.56
CA HIS A 45 -3.53 -5.16 9.69
C HIS A 45 -2.95 -4.16 8.67
N GLY A 46 -3.44 -4.26 7.43
CA GLY A 46 -3.20 -3.27 6.38
C GLY A 46 -4.31 -2.23 6.35
N ILE A 47 -3.99 -1.01 5.92
CA ILE A 47 -4.93 0.11 5.94
C ILE A 47 -5.33 0.46 4.50
N ARG A 48 -6.63 0.46 4.20
CA ARG A 48 -7.18 0.98 2.95
C ARG A 48 -8.01 2.22 3.23
N ILE A 49 -7.59 3.36 2.69
CA ILE A 49 -8.29 4.64 2.86
C ILE A 49 -8.93 5.02 1.53
N GLU A 50 -10.21 5.38 1.57
CA GLU A 50 -10.95 5.90 0.43
C GLU A 50 -11.60 7.23 0.82
N PHE A 51 -11.38 8.27 0.02
CA PHE A 51 -12.04 9.55 0.22
C PHE A 51 -12.32 10.24 -1.12
N ILE A 52 -13.34 11.10 -1.10
CA ILE A 52 -13.73 11.92 -2.24
C ILE A 52 -13.25 13.34 -1.95
N ASN A 53 -12.48 13.92 -2.86
CA ASN A 53 -12.06 15.32 -2.72
C ASN A 53 -13.22 16.29 -3.00
N GLU A 54 -13.04 17.57 -2.68
CA GLU A 54 -14.04 18.63 -2.93
C GLU A 54 -14.44 18.77 -4.41
N LYS A 55 -13.60 18.28 -5.32
CA LYS A 55 -13.82 18.29 -6.78
C LYS A 55 -14.52 17.01 -7.28
N GLY A 56 -15.02 16.15 -6.38
CA GLY A 56 -15.69 14.90 -6.71
C GLY A 56 -14.79 13.77 -7.21
N SER A 57 -13.46 13.94 -7.17
CA SER A 57 -12.51 12.89 -7.56
C SER A 57 -12.26 11.92 -6.39
N LYS A 58 -12.49 10.63 -6.65
CA LYS A 58 -12.18 9.54 -5.73
C LYS A 58 -10.67 9.32 -5.63
N ARG A 59 -10.14 9.28 -4.42
CA ARG A 59 -8.75 8.90 -4.12
C ARG A 59 -8.75 7.68 -3.22
N THR A 60 -7.81 6.79 -3.48
CA THR A 60 -7.60 5.57 -2.69
C THR A 60 -6.14 5.49 -2.31
N ALA A 61 -5.88 5.02 -1.09
CA ALA A 61 -4.55 4.70 -0.59
C ALA A 61 -4.59 3.32 0.06
N THR A 62 -3.50 2.59 -0.05
CA THR A 62 -3.36 1.27 0.55
C THR A 62 -1.98 1.15 1.15
N TYR A 63 -1.94 0.88 2.45
CA TYR A 63 -0.72 0.63 3.22
C TYR A 63 -0.74 -0.83 3.65
N LEU A 64 0.33 -1.56 3.31
CA LEU A 64 0.45 -2.97 3.66
C LEU A 64 0.81 -3.12 5.15
N PRO A 65 0.47 -4.25 5.80
CA PRO A 65 0.74 -4.47 7.23
C PRO A 65 2.20 -4.20 7.64
N GLU A 66 3.15 -4.58 6.78
CA GLU A 66 4.58 -4.40 7.01
C GLU A 66 5.02 -2.92 7.03
N VAL A 67 4.32 -2.04 6.31
CA VAL A 67 4.74 -0.65 6.10
C VAL A 67 4.81 0.12 7.41
N ALA A 68 3.78 0.02 8.26
CA ALA A 68 3.76 0.75 9.53
C ALA A 68 4.93 0.35 10.43
N LYS A 69 5.20 -0.96 10.53
CA LYS A 69 6.30 -1.51 11.31
C LYS A 69 7.67 -1.08 10.77
N GLU A 70 7.86 -1.13 9.45
CA GLU A 70 9.13 -0.77 8.81
C GLU A 70 9.44 0.73 8.90
N GLN A 71 8.42 1.58 8.86
CA GLN A 71 8.57 3.04 8.97
C GLN A 71 8.62 3.53 10.43
N GLY A 72 8.43 2.65 11.40
CA GLY A 72 8.35 3.02 12.82
C GLY A 72 7.11 3.85 13.16
N TRP A 73 6.03 3.68 12.38
CA TRP A 73 4.75 4.33 12.65
C TRP A 73 4.02 3.59 13.77
N ASP A 74 3.38 4.35 14.63
CA ASP A 74 2.41 3.86 15.61
C ASP A 74 1.04 4.51 15.33
N HIS A 75 0.18 4.48 16.32
CA HIS A 75 -1.18 4.99 16.25
C HIS A 75 -1.30 6.52 16.43
N ILE A 76 -0.20 7.25 16.72
CA ILE A 76 -0.19 8.66 17.16
C ILE A 76 0.64 9.57 16.25
#